data_AF-A0A925A8W9-F1
#
_entry.id   AF-A0A925A8W9-F1
#
_cell.length_a   1.000
_cell.length_b   1.000
_cell.length_c   1.000
_cell.angle_alpha   90.00
_cell.angle_beta   90.00
_cell.angle_gamma   90.00
#
_symmetry.space_group_name_H-M   'P 1'
#
loop_
_entity.id
_entity.type
_entity.pdbx_description
1 polymer ?
#
loop_
_entity_poly.entity_id
_entity_poly.type
_entity_poly.pdbx_seq_one_letter_code
_entity_poly.pdbx_strand_id
1 'polypeptide(L)'
;MTFYKFAVGVVLALVMVAVLAMAALVFSARDFQFGVQQLSPQTGGMISFAKLDQANAGIDEIEVATSGPRGEQRDLANQLAALDAQVQTITNDADEARAAMVGVIAEIELSANIQAASAAADTSAQALTQRVNSLAARQGLPPTDQQRVAQLRAQAQQLTEQEEALDERDAERAALVARQRLVNGQVQEADRRVLALQSSVVPEIDEYARVRGEAQALASMSPFGVSAHLAQGHPALLSTALVLLMGSLGSLLYLFPAYLTRPAPVTIAEIIVRVIFGMCAALAFYVLANAAITGFAVGSAATTAATTSSALNPFTVSLVGIVAGVMSEDIAKWVQERGRGFLTQGGGAAAAAAASASAPAPETAPGGGLVNNQAISR
;
A
#
# COMPACT_ATOMS: atom_id res chain seq x y z
N MET A 1 -0.85 42.38 -38.63
CA MET A 1 -1.87 41.55 -37.92
C MET A 1 -3.09 42.43 -37.66
N THR A 2 -4.30 41.99 -37.96
CA THR A 2 -5.52 42.74 -37.61
C THR A 2 -5.88 42.49 -36.14
N PHE A 3 -6.50 43.47 -35.46
CA PHE A 3 -6.97 43.32 -34.08
C PHE A 3 -7.91 42.11 -33.93
N TYR A 4 -8.74 41.84 -34.95
CA TYR A 4 -9.59 40.66 -35.01
C TYR A 4 -8.79 39.34 -35.00
N LYS A 5 -7.73 39.21 -35.82
CA LYS A 5 -6.88 38.01 -35.82
C LYS A 5 -6.24 37.80 -34.46
N PHE A 6 -5.72 38.87 -33.83
CA PHE A 6 -5.17 38.81 -32.47
C PHE A 6 -6.22 38.35 -31.43
N ALA A 7 -7.41 38.95 -31.42
CA ALA A 7 -8.49 38.59 -30.50
C ALA A 7 -8.92 37.12 -30.66
N VAL A 8 -9.04 36.62 -31.90
CA VAL A 8 -9.33 35.21 -32.17
C VAL A 8 -8.21 34.30 -31.65
N GLY A 9 -6.94 34.68 -31.81
CA GLY A 9 -5.80 33.96 -31.26
C GLY A 9 -5.83 33.87 -29.73
N VAL A 10 -6.21 34.96 -29.05
CA VAL A 10 -6.37 34.98 -27.59
C VAL A 10 -7.50 34.05 -27.16
N VAL A 11 -8.66 34.09 -27.83
CA VAL A 11 -9.78 33.18 -27.55
C VAL A 11 -9.37 31.72 -27.75
N LEU A 12 -8.67 31.41 -28.85
CA LEU A 12 -8.16 30.07 -29.12
C LEU A 12 -7.23 29.58 -28.01
N ALA A 13 -6.28 30.42 -27.59
CA ALA A 13 -5.34 30.09 -26.53
C ALA A 13 -6.06 29.87 -25.18
N LEU A 14 -7.00 30.74 -24.82
CA LEU A 14 -7.80 30.60 -23.60
C LEU A 14 -8.61 29.30 -23.59
N VAL A 15 -9.27 28.97 -24.71
CA VAL A 15 -10.03 27.71 -24.83
C VAL A 15 -9.09 26.51 -24.72
N MET A 16 -7.93 26.55 -25.36
CA MET A 16 -6.97 25.44 -25.30
C MET A 16 -6.44 25.23 -23.87
N VAL A 17 -6.10 26.32 -23.16
CA VAL A 17 -5.66 26.26 -21.76
C VAL A 17 -6.78 25.75 -20.84
N ALA A 18 -8.02 26.22 -21.03
CA ALA A 18 -9.17 25.77 -20.24
C ALA A 18 -9.46 24.27 -20.44
N VAL A 19 -9.44 23.80 -21.69
CA VAL A 19 -9.61 22.37 -22.01
C VAL A 19 -8.48 21.54 -21.43
N LEU A 20 -7.22 21.99 -21.55
CA LEU A 20 -6.05 21.31 -20.99
C LEU A 20 -6.13 21.21 -19.45
N ALA A 21 -6.49 22.30 -18.77
CA ALA A 21 -6.62 22.33 -17.32
C ALA A 21 -7.72 21.37 -16.85
N MET A 22 -8.90 21.42 -17.47
CA MET A 22 -10.01 20.52 -17.14
C MET A 22 -9.66 19.06 -17.46
N ALA A 23 -9.00 18.82 -18.60
CA ALA A 23 -8.54 17.50 -19.00
C ALA A 23 -7.55 16.92 -17.99
N ALA A 24 -6.59 17.72 -17.49
CA ALA A 24 -5.64 17.29 -16.47
C ALA A 24 -6.34 16.89 -15.15
N LEU A 25 -7.35 17.65 -14.72
CA LEU A 25 -8.14 17.33 -13.52
C LEU A 25 -8.93 16.04 -13.68
N VAL A 26 -9.64 15.88 -14.80
CA VAL A 26 -10.44 14.67 -15.08
C VAL A 26 -9.53 13.46 -15.27
N PHE A 27 -8.38 13.63 -15.92
CA PHE A 27 -7.38 12.58 -16.11
C PHE A 27 -6.83 12.10 -14.77
N SER A 28 -6.39 13.01 -13.90
CA SER A 28 -5.85 12.68 -12.58
C SER A 28 -6.88 11.98 -11.69
N ALA A 29 -8.14 12.44 -11.70
CA ALA A 29 -9.23 11.78 -10.98
C ALA A 29 -9.49 10.35 -11.52
N ARG A 30 -9.46 10.16 -12.85
CA ARG A 30 -9.69 8.85 -13.46
C ARG A 30 -8.53 7.89 -13.24
N ASP A 31 -7.29 8.40 -13.27
CA ASP A 31 -6.08 7.63 -12.99
C ASP A 31 -6.06 7.11 -11.54
N PHE A 32 -6.42 7.97 -10.58
CA PHE A 32 -6.63 7.56 -9.20
C PHE A 32 -7.67 6.43 -9.08
N GLN A 33 -8.85 6.57 -9.71
CA GLN A 33 -9.87 5.51 -9.68
C GLN A 33 -9.38 4.20 -10.29
N PHE A 34 -8.58 4.28 -11.36
CA PHE A 34 -8.02 3.11 -12.00
C PHE A 34 -6.96 2.43 -11.12
N GLY A 35 -6.09 3.21 -10.47
CA GLY A 35 -5.13 2.72 -9.47
C GLY A 35 -5.82 2.03 -8.30
N VAL A 36 -6.83 2.69 -7.70
CA VAL A 36 -7.64 2.12 -6.62
C VAL A 36 -8.34 0.83 -7.06
N GLN A 37 -8.84 0.75 -8.29
CA GLN A 37 -9.50 -0.46 -8.79
C GLN A 37 -8.51 -1.62 -8.96
N GLN A 38 -7.25 -1.35 -9.31
CA GLN A 38 -6.21 -2.38 -9.37
C GLN A 38 -5.82 -2.88 -7.98
N LEU A 39 -5.78 -1.98 -7.00
CA LEU A 39 -5.42 -2.29 -5.62
C LEU A 39 -6.54 -3.01 -4.89
N SER A 40 -7.78 -2.54 -5.02
CA SER A 40 -8.94 -3.15 -4.38
C SER A 40 -10.10 -3.27 -5.37
N PRO A 41 -10.16 -4.38 -6.13
CA PRO A 41 -11.22 -4.60 -7.13
C PRO A 41 -12.63 -4.53 -6.56
N GLN A 42 -12.80 -4.85 -5.28
CA GLN A 42 -14.08 -4.84 -4.58
C GLN A 42 -14.69 -3.44 -4.40
N THR A 43 -13.85 -2.40 -4.40
CA THR A 43 -14.30 -1.00 -4.29
C THR A 43 -14.85 -0.45 -5.62
N GLY A 44 -14.59 -1.15 -6.74
CA GLY A 44 -14.91 -0.66 -8.07
C GLY A 44 -14.18 0.64 -8.44
N GLY A 45 -13.05 0.94 -7.79
CA GLY A 45 -12.29 2.18 -8.01
C GLY A 45 -12.85 3.40 -7.29
N MET A 46 -13.86 3.24 -6.42
CA MET A 46 -14.50 4.35 -5.72
C MET A 46 -14.19 4.29 -4.22
N ILE A 47 -13.62 5.38 -3.70
CA ILE A 47 -13.37 5.57 -2.27
C ILE A 47 -14.03 6.87 -1.82
N SER A 48 -14.68 6.82 -0.66
CA SER A 48 -15.21 8.02 -0.02
C SER A 48 -14.08 8.75 0.69
N PHE A 49 -13.69 9.92 0.18
CA PHE A 49 -12.70 10.78 0.84
C PHE A 49 -13.18 11.23 2.22
N ALA A 50 -14.48 11.47 2.41
CA ALA A 50 -15.02 11.79 3.73
C ALA A 50 -14.82 10.65 4.75
N LYS A 51 -14.99 9.38 4.33
CA LYS A 51 -14.69 8.23 5.19
C LYS A 51 -13.19 8.08 5.42
N LEU A 52 -12.37 8.33 4.40
CA LEU A 52 -10.91 8.31 4.53
C LEU A 52 -10.43 9.37 5.52
N ASP A 53 -10.96 10.60 5.45
CA ASP A 53 -10.62 11.68 6.38
C ASP A 53 -11.09 11.37 7.81
N GLN A 54 -12.29 10.82 7.96
CA GLN A 54 -12.80 10.37 9.26
C GLN A 54 -11.95 9.25 9.85
N ALA A 55 -11.55 8.26 9.04
CA ALA A 55 -10.68 7.19 9.46
C ALA A 55 -9.29 7.72 9.84
N ASN A 56 -8.73 8.64 9.05
CA ASN A 56 -7.45 9.28 9.35
C ASN A 56 -7.51 10.04 10.68
N ALA A 57 -8.53 10.87 10.90
CA ALA A 57 -8.69 11.59 12.15
C ALA A 57 -8.79 10.63 13.36
N GLY A 58 -9.53 9.53 13.21
CA GLY A 58 -9.63 8.51 14.25
C GLY A 58 -8.31 7.76 14.49
N ILE A 59 -7.56 7.45 13.43
CA ILE A 59 -6.23 6.84 13.55
C ILE A 59 -5.27 7.79 14.25
N ASP A 60 -5.22 9.06 13.85
CA ASP A 60 -4.35 10.07 14.44
C ASP A 60 -4.68 10.26 15.94
N GLU A 61 -5.97 10.27 16.31
CA GLU A 61 -6.41 10.30 17.71
C GLU A 61 -5.92 9.08 18.50
N ILE A 62 -6.04 7.87 17.94
CA ILE A 62 -5.57 6.64 18.57
C ILE A 62 -4.03 6.66 18.70
N GLU A 63 -3.31 7.12 17.69
CA GLU A 63 -1.84 7.21 17.71
C GLU A 63 -1.36 8.20 18.78
N VAL A 64 -2.01 9.36 18.88
CA VAL A 64 -1.72 10.34 19.95
C VAL A 64 -2.00 9.73 21.32
N ALA A 65 -3.15 9.09 21.51
CA ALA A 65 -3.53 8.47 22.78
C ALA A 65 -2.63 7.28 23.17
N THR A 66 -2.05 6.57 22.20
CA THR A 66 -1.19 5.40 22.44
C THR A 66 0.30 5.70 22.47
N SER A 67 0.71 6.92 22.12
CA SER A 67 2.12 7.34 22.16
C SER A 67 2.77 7.10 23.53
N GLY A 68 2.06 7.45 24.62
CA GLY A 68 2.48 7.20 26.00
C GLY A 68 2.62 5.71 26.33
N PRO A 69 1.54 4.90 26.22
CA PRO A 69 1.59 3.45 26.45
C PRO A 69 2.66 2.72 25.61
N ARG A 70 2.87 3.11 24.35
CA ARG A 70 3.92 2.53 23.49
C ARG A 70 5.33 2.90 23.96
N GLY A 71 5.51 4.11 24.49
CA GLY A 71 6.75 4.51 25.18
C GLY A 71 6.98 3.66 26.43
N GLU A 72 5.96 3.56 27.28
CA GLU A 72 6.00 2.76 28.50
C GLU A 72 6.29 1.28 28.22
N GLN A 73 5.73 0.72 27.15
CA GLN A 73 6.02 -0.66 26.74
C GLN A 73 7.51 -0.90 26.46
N ARG A 74 8.18 0.06 25.81
CA ARG A 74 9.62 -0.02 25.52
C ARG A 74 10.43 0.14 26.81
N ASP A 75 10.04 1.05 27.67
CA ASP A 75 10.71 1.28 28.95
C ASP A 75 10.61 0.04 29.85
N LEU A 76 9.43 -0.57 29.95
CA LEU A 76 9.20 -1.81 30.69
C LEU A 76 10.00 -2.98 30.11
N ALA A 77 10.11 -3.09 28.79
CA ALA A 77 10.93 -4.12 28.15
C ALA A 77 12.42 -3.95 28.51
N ASN A 78 12.92 -2.71 28.51
CA ASN A 78 14.30 -2.41 28.90
C ASN A 78 14.54 -2.68 30.39
N GLN A 79 13.60 -2.31 31.26
CA GLN A 79 13.68 -2.56 32.70
C GLN A 79 13.67 -4.05 33.02
N LEU A 80 12.78 -4.82 32.38
CA LEU A 80 12.74 -6.28 32.54
C LEU A 80 14.03 -6.94 32.06
N ALA A 81 14.57 -6.54 30.91
CA ALA A 81 15.83 -7.08 30.41
C ALA A 81 17.00 -6.79 31.36
N ALA A 82 17.05 -5.58 31.94
CA ALA A 82 18.07 -5.21 32.92
C ALA A 82 17.91 -5.97 34.24
N LEU A 83 16.67 -6.19 34.69
CA LEU A 83 16.37 -6.94 35.92
C LEU A 83 16.66 -8.43 35.74
N ASP A 84 16.28 -9.02 34.60
CA ASP A 84 16.58 -10.41 34.24
C ASP A 84 18.09 -10.67 34.25
N ALA A 85 18.89 -9.73 33.71
CA ALA A 85 20.34 -9.83 33.75
C ALA A 85 20.89 -9.80 35.20
N GLN A 86 20.33 -8.94 36.06
CA GLN A 86 20.73 -8.85 37.47
C GLN A 86 20.35 -10.11 38.25
N VAL A 87 19.12 -10.60 38.10
CA VAL A 87 18.66 -11.85 38.74
C VAL A 87 19.54 -13.02 38.31
N GLN A 88 19.87 -13.12 37.02
CA GLN A 88 20.75 -14.17 36.53
C GLN A 88 22.16 -14.09 37.14
N THR A 89 22.75 -12.89 37.23
CA THR A 89 24.06 -12.71 37.87
C THR A 89 24.02 -13.13 39.34
N ILE A 90 23.06 -12.62 40.12
CA ILE A 90 22.97 -12.93 41.55
C ILE A 90 22.68 -14.42 41.77
N THR A 91 21.85 -15.05 40.92
CA THR A 91 21.58 -16.49 40.98
C THR A 91 22.85 -17.31 40.73
N ASN A 92 23.63 -16.95 39.71
CA ASN A 92 24.89 -17.64 39.41
C ASN A 92 25.89 -17.49 40.57
N ASP A 93 26.01 -16.28 41.14
CA ASP A 93 26.90 -16.00 42.27
C ASP A 93 26.48 -16.81 43.52
N ALA A 94 25.16 -16.89 43.78
CA ALA A 94 24.60 -17.69 44.86
C ALA A 94 24.83 -19.20 44.65
N ASP A 95 24.68 -19.71 43.42
CA ASP A 95 24.96 -21.11 43.07
C ASP A 95 26.43 -21.47 43.24
N GLU A 96 27.34 -20.59 42.83
CA GLU A 96 28.78 -20.76 43.04
C GLU A 96 29.13 -20.78 44.54
N ALA A 97 28.55 -19.85 45.33
CA ALA A 97 28.72 -19.80 46.78
C ALA A 97 28.17 -21.07 47.45
N ARG A 98 26.97 -21.53 47.06
CA ARG A 98 26.38 -22.78 47.53
C ARG A 98 27.29 -23.97 47.26
N ALA A 99 27.80 -24.10 46.04
CA ALA A 99 28.71 -25.18 45.65
C ALA A 99 30.02 -25.15 46.46
N ALA A 100 30.61 -23.98 46.65
CA ALA A 100 31.83 -23.81 47.44
C ALA A 100 31.59 -24.19 48.92
N MET A 101 30.49 -23.74 49.51
CA MET A 101 30.12 -24.08 50.89
C MET A 101 29.90 -25.58 51.07
N VAL A 102 29.18 -26.23 50.15
CA VAL A 102 28.97 -27.69 50.18
C VAL A 102 30.31 -28.43 50.13
N GLY A 103 31.26 -27.97 49.30
CA GLY A 103 32.60 -28.55 49.22
C GLY A 103 33.36 -28.46 50.55
N VAL A 104 33.41 -27.28 51.17
CA VAL A 104 34.11 -27.08 52.45
C VAL A 104 33.43 -27.86 53.60
N ILE A 105 32.09 -27.90 53.62
CA ILE A 105 31.33 -28.69 54.60
C ILE A 105 31.69 -30.18 54.46
N ALA A 106 31.74 -30.70 53.22
CA ALA A 106 32.09 -32.09 52.97
C ALA A 106 33.52 -32.44 53.42
N GLU A 107 34.49 -31.53 53.23
CA GLU A 107 35.86 -31.70 53.73
C GLU A 107 35.91 -31.80 55.27
N ILE A 108 35.17 -30.94 55.97
CA ILE A 108 35.11 -30.93 57.44
C ILE A 108 34.38 -32.17 57.97
N GLU A 109 33.32 -32.61 57.29
CA GLU A 109 32.60 -33.84 57.64
C GLU A 109 33.51 -35.07 57.50
N LEU A 110 34.32 -35.11 56.44
CA LEU A 110 35.29 -36.18 56.21
C LEU A 110 36.42 -36.17 57.24
N SER A 111 36.99 -35.00 57.57
CA SER A 111 38.04 -34.88 58.60
C SER A 111 37.57 -35.30 59.99
N ALA A 112 36.29 -35.04 60.30
CA ALA A 112 35.64 -35.41 61.55
C ALA A 112 35.07 -36.84 61.56
N ASN A 113 35.33 -37.65 60.53
CA ASN A 113 34.83 -39.02 60.37
C ASN A 113 33.30 -39.12 60.52
N ILE A 114 32.58 -38.11 60.00
CA ILE A 114 31.12 -38.06 59.97
C ILE A 114 30.65 -38.75 58.70
N GLN A 115 29.64 -39.61 58.81
CA GLN A 115 29.00 -40.18 57.64
C GLN A 115 28.30 -39.03 56.89
N ALA A 116 28.89 -38.60 55.78
CA ALA A 116 28.41 -37.48 54.99
C ALA A 116 26.95 -37.73 54.59
N ALA A 117 26.05 -36.81 54.94
CA ALA A 117 24.74 -36.75 54.29
C ALA A 117 25.00 -36.58 52.79
N SER A 118 24.28 -37.31 51.92
CA SER A 118 24.58 -37.32 50.49
C SER A 118 24.71 -35.89 49.94
N ALA A 119 25.70 -35.64 49.08
CA ALA A 119 25.94 -34.33 48.46
C ALA A 119 24.76 -33.83 47.58
N ALA A 120 23.70 -34.64 47.45
CA ALA A 120 22.41 -34.28 46.86
C ALA A 120 21.43 -33.64 47.87
N ALA A 121 21.86 -33.40 49.11
CA ALA A 121 21.07 -32.72 50.13
C ALA A 121 20.76 -31.28 49.72
N ASP A 122 19.59 -30.81 50.15
CA ASP A 122 19.11 -29.43 50.05
C ASP A 122 20.24 -28.40 50.22
N THR A 123 20.51 -27.64 49.16
CA THR A 123 21.59 -26.64 49.09
C THR A 123 21.11 -25.23 49.39
N SER A 124 19.85 -25.04 49.80
CA SER A 124 19.33 -23.73 50.23
C SER A 124 20.17 -23.12 51.35
N ALA A 125 20.21 -21.79 51.44
CA ALA A 125 20.94 -21.11 52.50
C ALA A 125 20.48 -21.56 53.90
N GLN A 126 19.17 -21.84 54.06
CA GLN A 126 18.62 -22.36 55.31
C GLN A 126 19.17 -23.74 55.67
N ALA A 127 19.22 -24.67 54.71
CA ALA A 127 19.77 -26.01 54.93
C ALA A 127 21.28 -25.97 55.20
N LEU A 128 22.04 -25.16 54.46
CA LEU A 128 23.47 -24.94 54.68
C LEU A 128 23.74 -24.33 56.07
N THR A 129 22.95 -23.34 56.48
CA THR A 129 23.04 -22.71 57.80
C THR A 129 22.81 -23.71 58.92
N GLN A 130 21.80 -24.59 58.79
CA GLN A 130 21.53 -25.65 59.76
C GLN A 130 22.71 -26.65 59.85
N ARG A 131 23.27 -27.07 58.71
CA ARG A 131 24.44 -27.97 58.67
C ARG A 131 25.66 -27.33 59.33
N VAL A 132 25.99 -26.09 59.00
CA VAL A 132 27.11 -25.37 59.61
C VAL A 132 26.92 -25.21 61.12
N ASN A 133 25.70 -24.92 61.57
CA ASN A 133 25.40 -24.82 63.01
C ASN A 133 25.54 -26.15 63.74
N SER A 134 25.18 -27.27 63.10
CA SER A 134 25.38 -28.61 63.64
C SER A 134 26.86 -28.98 63.77
N LEU A 135 27.69 -28.60 62.79
CA LEU A 135 29.15 -28.80 62.84
C LEU A 135 29.76 -27.98 63.97
N ALA A 136 29.35 -26.72 64.11
CA ALA A 136 29.87 -25.83 65.15
C ALA A 136 29.51 -26.26 66.58
N ALA A 137 28.42 -27.01 66.77
CA ALA A 137 28.02 -27.52 68.08
C ALA A 137 28.84 -28.73 68.54
N ARG A 138 29.66 -29.33 67.65
CA ARG A 138 30.47 -30.51 67.99
C ARG A 138 31.69 -30.15 68.83
N GLN A 139 31.89 -30.93 69.88
CA GLN A 139 33.11 -30.89 70.70
C GLN A 139 34.19 -31.78 70.07
N GLY A 140 35.44 -31.31 70.00
CA GLY A 140 36.58 -32.10 69.52
C GLY A 140 37.02 -31.83 68.07
N LEU A 141 36.48 -30.81 67.40
CA LEU A 141 37.00 -30.36 66.10
C LEU A 141 38.43 -29.80 66.26
N PRO A 142 39.36 -30.09 65.33
CA PRO A 142 40.69 -29.48 65.35
C PRO A 142 40.58 -27.96 65.17
N PRO A 143 41.53 -27.16 65.71
CA PRO A 143 41.44 -25.70 65.70
C PRO A 143 41.33 -25.10 64.29
N THR A 144 41.94 -25.73 63.29
CA THR A 144 41.82 -25.33 61.87
C THR A 144 40.38 -25.45 61.35
N ASP A 145 39.68 -26.53 61.70
CA ASP A 145 38.29 -26.75 61.27
C ASP A 145 37.33 -25.83 62.01
N GLN A 146 37.61 -25.51 63.28
CA GLN A 146 36.84 -24.50 64.03
C GLN A 146 36.87 -23.12 63.34
N GLN A 147 38.04 -22.71 62.82
CA GLN A 147 38.16 -21.47 62.04
C GLN A 147 37.39 -21.54 60.71
N ARG A 148 37.47 -22.66 59.99
CA ARG A 148 36.71 -22.86 58.74
C ARG A 148 35.20 -22.83 58.98
N VAL A 149 34.71 -23.46 60.05
CA VAL A 149 33.28 -23.42 60.42
C VAL A 149 32.84 -22.00 60.77
N ALA A 150 33.67 -21.20 61.44
CA ALA A 150 33.36 -19.80 61.71
C ALA A 150 33.26 -18.96 60.42
N GLN A 151 34.14 -19.20 59.44
CA GLN A 151 34.06 -18.56 58.12
C GLN A 151 32.81 -18.99 57.35
N LEU A 152 32.48 -20.29 57.36
CA LEU A 152 31.26 -20.82 56.74
C LEU A 152 29.98 -20.22 57.34
N ARG A 153 29.95 -19.92 58.64
CA ARG A 153 28.81 -19.22 59.25
C ARG A 153 28.61 -17.83 58.67
N ALA A 154 29.68 -17.07 58.50
CA ALA A 154 29.60 -15.74 57.90
C ALA A 154 29.14 -15.82 56.44
N GLN A 155 29.67 -16.78 55.67
CA GLN A 155 29.24 -17.03 54.28
C GLN A 155 27.77 -17.47 54.19
N ALA A 156 27.30 -18.33 55.11
CA ALA A 156 25.90 -18.76 55.15
C ALA A 156 24.93 -17.63 55.45
N GLN A 157 25.31 -16.71 56.35
CA GLN A 157 24.55 -15.50 56.64
C GLN A 157 24.49 -14.59 55.41
N GLN A 158 25.63 -14.34 54.76
CA GLN A 158 25.68 -13.55 53.53
C GLN A 158 24.86 -14.16 52.39
N LEU A 159 24.86 -15.49 52.25
CA LEU A 159 24.05 -16.19 51.26
C LEU A 159 22.54 -16.04 51.55
N THR A 160 22.14 -16.07 52.83
CA THR A 160 20.75 -15.86 53.23
C THR A 160 20.28 -14.45 52.87
N GLU A 161 21.11 -13.44 53.14
CA GLU A 161 20.83 -12.04 52.75
C GLU A 161 20.73 -11.88 51.22
N GLN A 162 21.55 -12.61 50.44
CA GLN A 162 21.48 -12.62 48.98
C GLN A 162 20.20 -13.30 48.46
N GLU A 163 19.79 -14.42 49.05
CA GLU A 163 18.54 -15.10 48.70
C GLU A 163 17.31 -14.22 49.02
N GLU A 164 17.29 -13.51 50.16
CA GLU A 164 16.23 -12.54 50.47
C GLU A 164 16.20 -11.37 49.47
N ALA A 165 17.36 -10.87 49.05
CA ALA A 165 17.44 -9.84 48.02
C ALA A 165 16.96 -10.34 46.64
N LEU A 166 17.24 -11.61 46.30
CA LEU A 166 16.70 -12.24 45.08
C LEU A 166 15.18 -12.30 45.10
N ASP A 167 14.58 -12.73 46.21
CA ASP A 167 13.13 -12.79 46.37
C ASP A 167 12.46 -11.41 46.17
N GLU A 168 13.08 -10.34 46.67
CA GLU A 168 12.62 -8.96 46.44
C GLU A 168 12.68 -8.58 44.95
N ARG A 169 13.77 -8.92 44.25
CA ARG A 169 13.90 -8.66 42.80
C ARG A 169 12.93 -9.48 41.96
N ASP A 170 12.64 -10.72 42.36
CA ASP A 170 11.64 -11.53 41.68
C ASP A 170 10.22 -10.98 41.89
N ALA A 171 9.93 -10.42 43.06
CA ALA A 171 8.68 -9.70 43.31
C ALA A 171 8.56 -8.42 42.44
N GLU A 172 9.64 -7.63 42.35
CA GLU A 172 9.71 -6.47 41.44
C GLU A 172 9.47 -6.88 39.98
N ARG A 173 10.14 -7.96 39.55
CA ARG A 173 9.99 -8.54 38.23
C ARG A 173 8.56 -8.93 37.94
N ALA A 174 7.90 -9.63 38.88
CA ALA A 174 6.51 -10.02 38.74
C ALA A 174 5.58 -8.81 38.59
N ALA A 175 5.83 -7.73 39.33
CA ALA A 175 5.09 -6.47 39.22
C ALA A 175 5.29 -5.82 37.84
N LEU A 176 6.52 -5.76 37.34
CA LEU A 176 6.83 -5.22 36.01
C LEU A 176 6.19 -6.05 34.89
N VAL A 177 6.22 -7.38 34.98
CA VAL A 177 5.55 -8.27 34.02
C VAL A 177 4.02 -8.06 34.03
N ALA A 178 3.42 -7.91 35.21
CA ALA A 178 1.99 -7.61 35.32
C ALA A 178 1.64 -6.27 34.66
N ARG A 179 2.47 -5.24 34.88
CA ARG A 179 2.31 -3.93 34.22
C ARG A 179 2.48 -4.04 32.70
N GLN A 180 3.49 -4.77 32.24
CA GLN A 180 3.75 -4.99 30.82
C GLN A 180 2.55 -5.66 30.12
N ARG A 181 1.90 -6.64 30.77
CA ARG A 181 0.70 -7.28 30.22
C ARG A 181 -0.46 -6.30 30.05
N LEU A 182 -0.66 -5.40 31.01
CA LEU A 182 -1.71 -4.37 30.94
C LEU A 182 -1.44 -3.38 29.78
N VAL A 183 -0.22 -2.87 29.69
CA VAL A 183 0.19 -1.94 28.62
C VAL A 183 0.10 -2.62 27.25
N ASN A 184 0.58 -3.85 27.13
CA ASN A 184 0.45 -4.64 25.91
C ASN A 184 -1.02 -4.82 25.50
N GLY A 185 -1.92 -5.06 26.46
CA GLY A 185 -3.36 -5.16 26.20
C GLY A 185 -3.93 -3.87 25.61
N GLN A 186 -3.55 -2.71 26.16
CA GLN A 186 -3.98 -1.40 25.67
C GLN A 186 -3.48 -1.12 24.25
N VAL A 187 -2.20 -1.40 23.98
CA VAL A 187 -1.60 -1.23 22.64
C VAL A 187 -2.27 -2.14 21.62
N GLN A 188 -2.49 -3.42 21.96
CA GLN A 188 -3.17 -4.37 21.07
C GLN A 188 -4.62 -3.97 20.77
N GLU A 189 -5.35 -3.44 21.76
CA GLU A 189 -6.71 -2.96 21.54
C GLU A 189 -6.73 -1.76 20.60
N ALA A 190 -5.80 -0.82 20.77
CA ALA A 190 -5.66 0.32 19.88
C ALA A 190 -5.30 -0.11 18.45
N ASP A 191 -4.37 -1.05 18.29
CA ASP A 191 -3.99 -1.59 16.98
C ASP A 191 -5.20 -2.23 16.29
N ARG A 192 -6.03 -2.98 17.04
CA ARG A 192 -7.29 -3.53 16.49
C ARG A 192 -8.27 -2.44 16.05
N ARG A 193 -8.38 -1.34 16.80
CA ARG A 193 -9.23 -0.20 16.41
C ARG A 193 -8.70 0.49 15.16
N VAL A 194 -7.38 0.67 15.04
CA VAL A 194 -6.73 1.20 13.82
C VAL A 194 -7.04 0.30 12.62
N LEU A 195 -6.86 -1.02 12.75
CA LEU A 195 -7.16 -1.98 11.68
C LEU A 195 -8.66 -1.98 11.30
N ALA A 196 -9.55 -1.81 12.29
CA ALA A 196 -10.99 -1.69 12.03
C ALA A 196 -11.33 -0.40 11.25
N LEU A 197 -10.68 0.72 11.56
CA LEU A 197 -10.83 1.97 10.81
C LEU A 197 -10.29 1.85 9.38
N GLN A 198 -9.11 1.25 9.20
CA GLN A 198 -8.51 1.04 7.89
C GLN A 198 -9.39 0.15 7.00
N SER A 199 -9.84 -0.98 7.54
CA SER A 199 -10.73 -1.92 6.83
C SER A 199 -12.10 -1.35 6.49
N SER A 200 -12.55 -0.31 7.21
CA SER A 200 -13.80 0.41 6.90
C SER A 200 -13.73 1.24 5.61
N VAL A 201 -12.51 1.60 5.17
CA VAL A 201 -12.26 2.41 3.97
C VAL A 201 -11.82 1.53 2.80
N VAL A 202 -10.82 0.67 3.04
CA VAL A 202 -10.28 -0.25 2.04
C VAL A 202 -10.30 -1.66 2.62
N PRO A 203 -10.95 -2.63 1.96
CA PRO A 203 -11.01 -4.02 2.46
C PRO A 203 -9.62 -4.64 2.69
N GLU A 204 -8.63 -4.25 1.87
CA GLU A 204 -7.25 -4.70 1.94
C GLU A 204 -6.39 -3.66 2.67
N ILE A 205 -5.96 -4.02 3.88
CA ILE A 205 -5.34 -3.10 4.84
C ILE A 205 -3.95 -2.62 4.36
N ASP A 206 -3.20 -3.49 3.70
CA ASP A 206 -1.84 -3.19 3.22
C ASP A 206 -1.80 -2.04 2.20
N GLU A 207 -2.92 -1.81 1.51
CA GLU A 207 -3.04 -0.75 0.50
C GLU A 207 -3.57 0.58 1.07
N TYR A 208 -4.00 0.61 2.34
CA TYR A 208 -4.56 1.81 2.97
C TYR A 208 -3.59 3.00 2.93
N ALA A 209 -2.32 2.77 3.27
CA ALA A 209 -1.30 3.83 3.29
C ALA A 209 -1.05 4.41 1.90
N ARG A 210 -1.03 3.54 0.88
CA ARG A 210 -0.87 3.94 -0.52
C ARG A 210 -2.06 4.77 -1.00
N VAL A 211 -3.27 4.26 -0.78
CA VAL A 211 -4.53 4.94 -1.10
C VAL A 211 -4.62 6.30 -0.41
N ARG A 212 -4.24 6.39 0.88
CA ARG A 212 -4.17 7.65 1.63
C ARG A 212 -3.21 8.64 0.97
N GLY A 213 -2.02 8.19 0.60
CA GLY A 213 -1.01 9.03 -0.07
C GLY A 213 -1.48 9.53 -1.43
N GLU A 214 -2.07 8.66 -2.25
CA GLU A 214 -2.60 9.02 -3.57
C GLU A 214 -3.80 9.99 -3.45
N ALA A 215 -4.69 9.77 -2.48
CA ALA A 215 -5.81 10.67 -2.19
C ALA A 215 -5.34 12.07 -1.76
N GLN A 216 -4.31 12.14 -0.90
CA GLN A 216 -3.73 13.40 -0.45
C GLN A 216 -3.00 14.13 -1.59
N ALA A 217 -2.27 13.39 -2.44
CA ALA A 217 -1.66 13.94 -3.63
C ALA A 217 -2.72 14.53 -4.57
N LEU A 218 -3.81 13.80 -4.82
CA LEU A 218 -4.92 14.27 -5.65
C LEU A 218 -5.57 15.54 -5.09
N ALA A 219 -5.79 15.59 -3.78
CA ALA A 219 -6.35 16.77 -3.10
C ALA A 219 -5.42 17.99 -3.20
N SER A 220 -4.10 17.78 -3.09
CA SER A 220 -3.10 18.85 -3.19
C SER A 220 -2.93 19.40 -4.62
N MET A 221 -3.31 18.61 -5.63
CA MET A 221 -3.07 18.92 -7.05
C MET A 221 -4.10 19.88 -7.65
N SER A 222 -5.28 20.04 -7.02
CA SER A 222 -6.31 20.97 -7.50
C SER A 222 -6.62 22.09 -6.49
N PRO A 223 -6.65 23.35 -6.93
CA PRO A 223 -7.17 24.42 -6.09
C PRO A 223 -8.63 24.10 -5.76
N PHE A 224 -8.98 24.16 -4.47
CA PHE A 224 -10.30 23.82 -3.92
C PHE A 224 -10.70 22.32 -3.94
N GLY A 225 -9.78 21.38 -4.21
CA GLY A 225 -10.08 19.95 -4.09
C GLY A 225 -11.07 19.39 -5.13
N VAL A 226 -11.26 20.10 -6.24
CA VAL A 226 -12.19 19.73 -7.33
C VAL A 226 -11.87 18.34 -7.90
N SER A 227 -10.59 17.98 -8.00
CA SER A 227 -10.14 16.65 -8.43
C SER A 227 -10.62 15.52 -7.49
N ALA A 228 -10.60 15.75 -6.18
CA ALA A 228 -11.07 14.77 -5.18
C ALA A 228 -12.59 14.59 -5.25
N HIS A 229 -13.35 15.66 -5.49
CA HIS A 229 -14.78 15.57 -5.73
C HIS A 229 -15.10 14.82 -7.04
N LEU A 230 -14.34 15.06 -8.10
CA LEU A 230 -14.49 14.34 -9.37
C LEU A 230 -14.20 12.84 -9.21
N ALA A 231 -13.17 12.47 -8.43
CA ALA A 231 -12.79 11.09 -8.17
C ALA A 231 -13.83 10.27 -7.38
N GLN A 232 -14.79 10.92 -6.72
CA GLN A 232 -15.94 10.26 -6.10
C GLN A 232 -17.06 9.94 -7.11
N GLY A 233 -17.02 10.54 -8.31
CA GLY A 233 -17.99 10.32 -9.37
C GLY A 233 -17.87 8.95 -10.02
N HIS A 234 -18.92 8.53 -10.73
CA HIS A 234 -18.92 7.21 -11.39
C HIS A 234 -17.83 7.14 -12.50
N PRO A 235 -17.01 6.08 -12.57
CA PRO A 235 -15.88 5.99 -13.53
C PRO A 235 -16.28 6.18 -15.00
N ALA A 236 -17.49 5.79 -15.38
CA ALA A 236 -18.01 5.99 -16.73
C ALA A 236 -18.22 7.48 -17.07
N LEU A 237 -18.64 8.30 -16.10
CA LEU A 237 -18.82 9.73 -16.30
C LEU A 237 -17.47 10.44 -16.49
N LEU A 238 -16.46 10.08 -15.70
CA LEU A 238 -15.12 10.64 -15.87
C LEU A 238 -14.49 10.19 -17.19
N SER A 239 -14.65 8.92 -17.57
CA SER A 239 -14.13 8.41 -18.84
C SER A 239 -14.78 9.11 -20.04
N THR A 240 -16.11 9.29 -20.03
CA THR A 240 -16.81 10.02 -21.09
C THR A 240 -16.43 11.50 -21.13
N ALA A 241 -16.32 12.16 -19.97
CA ALA A 241 -15.83 13.54 -19.90
C ALA A 241 -14.41 13.68 -20.44
N LEU A 242 -13.52 12.74 -20.10
CA LEU A 242 -12.15 12.69 -20.60
C LEU A 242 -12.11 12.56 -22.12
N VAL A 243 -12.92 11.66 -22.70
CA VAL A 243 -13.03 11.48 -24.16
C VAL A 243 -13.44 12.78 -24.84
N LEU A 244 -14.46 13.45 -24.31
CA LEU A 244 -14.96 14.70 -24.88
C LEU A 244 -13.89 15.79 -24.82
N LEU A 245 -13.21 15.93 -23.68
CA LEU A 245 -12.12 16.89 -23.51
C LEU A 245 -10.95 16.59 -24.45
N MET A 246 -10.57 15.33 -24.60
CA MET A 246 -9.49 14.92 -25.50
C MET A 246 -9.85 15.06 -26.98
N GLY A 247 -11.12 14.81 -27.33
CA GLY A 247 -11.67 15.10 -28.66
C GLY A 247 -11.67 16.58 -28.99
N SER A 248 -12.09 17.43 -28.05
CA SER A 248 -12.01 18.88 -28.22
C SER A 248 -10.57 19.35 -28.39
N LEU A 249 -9.64 18.83 -27.58
CA LEU A 249 -8.21 19.13 -27.68
C LEU A 249 -7.63 18.70 -29.03
N GLY A 250 -7.94 17.49 -29.51
CA GLY A 250 -7.51 17.02 -30.83
C GLY A 250 -7.99 17.94 -31.96
N SER A 251 -9.23 18.41 -31.91
CA SER A 251 -9.77 19.35 -32.90
C SER A 251 -9.10 20.74 -32.84
N LEU A 252 -8.73 21.20 -31.65
CA LEU A 252 -8.02 22.47 -31.44
C LEU A 252 -6.56 22.39 -31.93
N LEU A 253 -5.88 21.27 -31.69
CA LEU A 253 -4.53 21.01 -32.20
C LEU A 253 -4.48 21.05 -33.72
N TYR A 254 -5.51 20.56 -34.39
CA TYR A 254 -5.61 20.65 -35.85
C TYR A 254 -5.85 22.10 -36.32
N LEU A 255 -6.63 22.88 -35.57
CA LEU A 255 -6.94 24.27 -35.92
C LEU A 255 -5.76 25.23 -35.69
N PHE A 256 -4.83 24.90 -34.79
CA PHE A 256 -3.69 25.76 -34.47
C PHE A 256 -2.74 26.01 -35.67
N PRO A 257 -2.27 24.99 -36.43
CA PRO A 257 -1.53 25.22 -37.68
C PRO A 257 -2.35 25.99 -38.72
N ALA A 258 -3.65 25.72 -38.83
CA ALA A 258 -4.54 26.40 -39.77
C ALA A 258 -4.70 27.89 -39.46
N TYR A 259 -4.72 28.27 -38.18
CA TYR A 259 -4.75 29.67 -37.74
C TYR A 259 -3.48 30.44 -38.12
N LEU A 260 -2.31 29.78 -38.07
CA LEU A 260 -1.02 30.39 -38.41
C LEU A 260 -0.81 30.54 -39.92
N THR A 261 -1.25 29.56 -40.70
CA THR A 261 -0.89 29.44 -42.12
C THR A 261 -1.96 29.94 -43.10
N ARG A 262 -3.24 29.98 -42.71
CA ARG A 262 -4.31 30.37 -43.64
C ARG A 262 -4.35 31.89 -43.88
N PRO A 263 -4.55 32.31 -45.15
CA PRO A 263 -4.74 33.71 -45.51
C PRO A 263 -6.11 34.24 -45.08
N ALA A 264 -7.13 33.37 -45.04
CA ALA A 264 -8.44 33.70 -44.49
C ALA A 264 -8.43 33.64 -42.95
N PRO A 265 -9.04 34.62 -42.26
CA PRO A 265 -9.08 34.62 -40.80
C PRO A 265 -10.03 33.52 -40.30
N VAL A 266 -9.51 32.66 -39.42
CA VAL A 266 -10.34 31.72 -38.64
C VAL A 266 -11.36 32.53 -37.84
N THR A 267 -12.61 32.08 -37.82
CA THR A 267 -13.69 32.75 -37.07
C THR A 267 -13.95 32.08 -35.73
N ILE A 268 -14.51 32.82 -34.77
CA ILE A 268 -14.93 32.26 -33.47
C ILE A 268 -15.95 31.13 -33.67
N ALA A 269 -16.86 31.30 -34.63
CA ALA A 269 -17.83 30.26 -34.99
C ALA A 269 -17.15 28.97 -35.49
N GLU A 270 -16.08 29.08 -36.28
CA GLU A 270 -15.31 27.91 -36.72
C GLU A 270 -14.66 27.18 -35.54
N ILE A 271 -14.12 27.92 -34.55
CA ILE A 271 -13.55 27.31 -33.33
C ILE A 271 -14.63 26.51 -32.58
N ILE A 272 -15.80 27.11 -32.34
CA ILE A 272 -16.89 26.46 -31.59
C ILE A 272 -17.39 25.21 -32.31
N VAL A 273 -17.67 25.32 -33.62
CA VAL A 273 -18.18 24.19 -34.42
C VAL A 273 -17.18 23.04 -34.43
N ARG A 274 -15.88 23.32 -34.61
CA ARG A 274 -14.85 22.27 -34.62
C ARG A 274 -14.70 21.57 -33.28
N VAL A 275 -14.77 22.31 -32.17
CA VAL A 275 -14.74 21.73 -30.83
C VAL A 275 -15.92 20.77 -30.63
N ILE A 276 -17.12 21.15 -31.06
CA ILE A 276 -18.31 20.29 -30.99
C ILE A 276 -18.14 19.04 -31.87
N PHE A 277 -17.67 19.20 -33.11
CA PHE A 277 -17.42 18.06 -33.99
C PHE A 277 -16.34 17.11 -33.44
N GLY A 278 -15.26 17.65 -32.86
CA GLY A 278 -14.23 16.87 -32.19
C GLY A 278 -14.78 16.06 -31.01
N MET A 279 -15.63 16.67 -30.20
CA MET A 279 -16.35 15.99 -29.10
C MET A 279 -17.25 14.86 -29.63
N CYS A 280 -18.08 15.12 -30.64
CA CYS A 280 -18.98 14.12 -31.22
C CYS A 280 -18.21 12.95 -31.86
N ALA A 281 -17.15 13.25 -32.61
CA ALA A 281 -16.30 12.22 -33.22
C ALA A 281 -15.65 11.34 -32.13
N ALA A 282 -15.07 11.95 -31.11
CA ALA A 282 -14.46 11.23 -30.00
C ALA A 282 -15.46 10.32 -29.26
N LEU A 283 -16.70 10.80 -29.02
CA LEU A 283 -17.74 9.99 -28.40
C LEU A 283 -18.14 8.79 -29.27
N ALA A 284 -18.29 8.98 -30.59
CA ALA A 284 -18.60 7.89 -31.51
C ALA A 284 -17.50 6.81 -31.52
N PHE A 285 -16.23 7.22 -31.56
CA PHE A 285 -15.09 6.29 -31.47
C PHE A 285 -15.03 5.58 -30.12
N TYR A 286 -15.34 6.28 -29.03
CA TYR A 286 -15.37 5.68 -27.70
C TYR A 286 -16.48 4.62 -27.55
N VAL A 287 -17.69 4.90 -28.05
CA VAL A 287 -18.78 3.91 -28.07
C VAL A 287 -18.39 2.71 -28.94
N LEU A 288 -17.79 2.95 -30.11
CA LEU A 288 -17.31 1.87 -30.98
C LEU A 288 -16.23 1.02 -30.31
N ALA A 289 -15.27 1.64 -29.63
CA ALA A 289 -14.21 0.95 -28.90
C ALA A 289 -14.77 0.10 -27.75
N ASN A 290 -15.71 0.65 -26.97
CA ASN A 290 -16.39 -0.09 -25.91
C ASN A 290 -17.23 -1.26 -26.45
N ALA A 291 -17.93 -1.06 -27.56
CA ALA A 291 -18.71 -2.11 -28.22
C ALA A 291 -17.81 -3.23 -28.76
N ALA A 292 -16.66 -2.88 -29.35
CA ALA A 292 -15.68 -3.84 -29.83
C ALA A 292 -15.11 -4.69 -28.68
N ILE A 293 -14.68 -4.06 -27.58
CA ILE A 293 -14.14 -4.77 -26.40
C ILE A 293 -15.19 -5.72 -25.81
N THR A 294 -16.44 -5.24 -25.69
CA THR A 294 -17.55 -6.06 -25.20
C THR A 294 -17.83 -7.24 -26.14
N GLY A 295 -17.76 -7.04 -27.46
CA GLY A 295 -17.98 -8.08 -28.47
C GLY A 295 -16.90 -9.16 -28.46
N PHE A 296 -15.63 -8.80 -28.22
CA PHE A 296 -14.54 -9.78 -28.13
C PHE A 296 -14.47 -10.51 -26.78
N ALA A 297 -14.91 -9.87 -25.69
CA ALA A 297 -14.94 -10.49 -24.35
C ALA A 297 -16.00 -11.60 -24.19
N VAL A 298 -17.05 -11.62 -25.03
CA VAL A 298 -18.08 -12.68 -25.02
C VAL A 298 -17.53 -14.01 -25.58
N GLY A 299 -16.43 -13.99 -26.34
CA GLY A 299 -15.80 -15.18 -26.91
C GLY A 299 -14.79 -15.89 -26.00
N SER A 300 -14.33 -15.25 -24.93
CA SER A 300 -13.38 -15.83 -23.98
C SER A 300 -14.05 -15.92 -22.60
N ALA A 301 -14.05 -17.13 -22.02
CA ALA A 301 -14.65 -17.42 -20.71
C ALA A 301 -13.85 -16.82 -19.54
N ALA A 302 -13.66 -15.50 -19.52
CA ALA A 302 -13.07 -14.76 -18.42
C ALA A 302 -14.19 -14.08 -17.62
N THR A 303 -14.61 -14.75 -16.55
CA THR A 303 -15.45 -14.22 -15.48
C THR A 303 -14.76 -13.06 -14.77
N THR A 304 -14.83 -11.85 -15.33
CA THR A 304 -14.70 -10.62 -14.55
C THR A 304 -15.48 -9.51 -15.23
N ALA A 305 -16.79 -9.48 -14.97
CA ALA A 305 -17.67 -8.37 -15.32
C ALA A 305 -17.35 -7.16 -14.42
N ALA A 306 -16.16 -6.58 -14.55
CA ALA A 306 -15.99 -5.18 -14.26
C ALA A 306 -16.69 -4.42 -15.38
N THR A 307 -17.62 -3.54 -15.03
CA THR A 307 -18.30 -2.65 -15.96
C THR A 307 -17.29 -2.08 -16.97
N THR A 308 -17.51 -2.32 -18.26
CA THR A 308 -16.53 -2.11 -19.35
C THR A 308 -15.94 -0.70 -19.41
N SER A 309 -16.66 0.30 -18.88
CA SER A 309 -16.18 1.69 -18.72
C SER A 309 -15.07 1.84 -17.67
N SER A 310 -15.06 0.99 -16.64
CA SER A 310 -14.07 0.98 -15.55
C SER A 310 -12.78 0.27 -15.96
N ALA A 311 -12.87 -0.66 -16.91
CA ALA A 311 -11.74 -1.47 -17.38
C ALA A 311 -10.78 -0.73 -18.33
N LEU A 312 -11.21 0.37 -18.96
CA LEU A 312 -10.36 1.11 -19.88
C LEU A 312 -9.41 2.06 -19.14
N ASN A 313 -8.11 1.89 -19.42
CA ASN A 313 -7.04 2.75 -18.94
C ASN A 313 -7.26 4.21 -19.45
N PRO A 314 -7.16 5.23 -18.58
CA PRO A 314 -7.34 6.64 -18.97
C PRO A 314 -6.41 7.11 -20.09
N PHE A 315 -5.20 6.54 -20.22
CA PHE A 315 -4.28 6.82 -21.33
C PHE A 315 -4.85 6.34 -22.68
N THR A 316 -5.44 5.15 -22.72
CA THR A 316 -6.10 4.62 -23.93
C THR A 316 -7.29 5.47 -24.33
N VAL A 317 -8.11 5.84 -23.35
CA VAL A 317 -9.27 6.73 -23.56
C VAL A 317 -8.84 8.09 -24.10
N SER A 318 -7.74 8.64 -23.56
CA SER A 318 -7.19 9.91 -24.02
C SER A 318 -6.64 9.85 -25.44
N LEU A 319 -5.91 8.78 -25.77
CA LEU A 319 -5.36 8.57 -27.10
C LEU A 319 -6.48 8.47 -28.16
N VAL A 320 -7.53 7.67 -27.87
CA VAL A 320 -8.69 7.54 -28.76
C VAL A 320 -9.38 8.90 -28.95
N GLY A 321 -9.56 9.67 -27.87
CA GLY A 321 -10.15 11.00 -27.94
C GLY A 321 -9.35 11.95 -28.82
N ILE A 322 -8.03 12.05 -28.63
CA ILE A 322 -7.15 12.94 -29.41
C ILE A 322 -7.17 12.54 -30.89
N VAL A 323 -6.99 11.26 -31.21
CA VAL A 323 -6.97 10.77 -32.59
C VAL A 323 -8.31 11.04 -33.28
N ALA A 324 -9.44 10.75 -32.62
CA ALA A 324 -10.76 11.04 -33.16
C ALA A 324 -10.99 12.55 -33.35
N GLY A 325 -10.50 13.38 -32.44
CA GLY A 325 -10.55 14.84 -32.54
C GLY A 325 -9.76 15.37 -33.74
N VAL A 326 -8.55 14.85 -33.97
CA VAL A 326 -7.71 15.23 -35.13
C VAL A 326 -8.34 14.75 -36.45
N MET A 327 -8.92 13.55 -36.49
CA MET A 327 -9.55 12.99 -37.69
C MET A 327 -10.97 13.52 -37.96
N SER A 328 -11.55 14.29 -37.02
CA SER A 328 -12.94 14.76 -37.11
C SER A 328 -13.22 15.58 -38.37
N GLU A 329 -12.25 16.34 -38.88
CA GLU A 329 -12.40 17.13 -40.10
C GLU A 329 -12.47 16.25 -41.36
N ASP A 330 -11.65 15.22 -41.45
CA ASP A 330 -11.65 14.29 -42.59
C ASP A 330 -12.94 13.45 -42.60
N ILE A 331 -13.40 13.04 -41.42
CA ILE A 331 -14.70 12.36 -41.25
C ILE A 331 -15.85 13.29 -41.65
N ALA A 332 -15.83 14.56 -41.24
CA ALA A 332 -16.87 15.52 -41.59
C ALA A 332 -16.94 15.75 -43.10
N LYS A 333 -15.80 15.91 -43.78
CA LYS A 333 -15.74 16.04 -45.25
C LYS A 333 -16.26 14.79 -45.94
N TRP A 334 -15.84 13.62 -45.48
CA TRP A 334 -16.30 12.33 -46.00
C TRP A 334 -17.81 12.11 -45.82
N VAL A 335 -18.38 12.47 -44.66
CA VAL A 335 -19.84 12.40 -44.42
C VAL A 335 -20.57 13.38 -45.34
N GLN A 336 -20.04 14.58 -45.54
CA GLN A 336 -20.64 15.57 -46.44
C GLN A 336 -20.59 15.11 -47.91
N GLU A 337 -19.49 14.51 -48.36
CA GLU A 337 -19.35 13.96 -49.72
C GLU A 337 -20.30 12.78 -49.95
N ARG A 338 -20.38 11.83 -49.00
CA ARG A 338 -21.32 10.69 -49.08
C ARG A 338 -22.78 11.11 -48.93
N GLY A 339 -23.07 12.05 -48.03
CA GLY A 339 -24.40 12.60 -47.83
C GLY A 339 -24.89 13.38 -49.04
N ARG A 340 -24.01 14.16 -49.68
CA ARG A 340 -24.29 14.78 -50.99
C ARG A 340 -24.55 13.72 -52.05
N GLY A 341 -23.73 12.67 -52.11
CA GLY A 341 -23.93 11.53 -53.00
C GLY A 341 -25.32 10.90 -52.86
N PHE A 342 -25.78 10.67 -51.62
CA PHE A 342 -27.09 10.07 -51.31
C PHE A 342 -28.26 11.01 -51.67
N LEU A 343 -28.15 12.31 -51.42
CA LEU A 343 -29.16 13.30 -51.82
C LEU A 343 -29.21 13.51 -53.34
N THR A 344 -28.07 13.39 -54.03
CA THR A 344 -28.02 13.44 -55.49
C THR A 344 -28.45 12.12 -56.16
N GLN A 345 -28.43 11.00 -55.44
CA GLN A 345 -28.93 9.70 -55.92
C GLN A 345 -30.45 9.50 -55.76
N GLY A 346 -31.16 10.44 -55.14
CA GLY A 346 -32.61 10.39 -54.94
C GLY A 346 -33.47 10.74 -56.17
N GLY A 347 -32.88 10.91 -57.35
CA GLY A 347 -33.60 11.33 -58.57
C GLY A 347 -33.19 10.56 -59.82
N GLY A 348 -33.49 9.25 -59.88
CA GLY A 348 -33.42 8.46 -61.12
C GLY A 348 -32.95 7.02 -60.91
N ALA A 349 -33.88 6.07 -61.02
CA ALA A 349 -33.68 4.61 -61.00
C ALA A 349 -32.72 4.14 -62.14
N ALA A 350 -32.08 2.97 -62.16
CA ALA A 350 -32.34 1.69 -61.51
C ALA A 350 -31.06 0.80 -61.45
N ALA A 351 -31.20 -0.30 -60.70
CA ALA A 351 -30.28 -1.36 -60.32
C ALA A 351 -29.42 -2.07 -61.39
N ALA A 352 -28.21 -2.50 -60.97
CA ALA A 352 -27.56 -3.82 -61.18
C ALA A 352 -26.10 -3.72 -60.67
N ALA A 353 -25.46 -4.67 -60.01
CA ALA A 353 -25.81 -5.93 -59.39
C ALA A 353 -24.69 -6.25 -58.39
N ALA A 354 -25.03 -6.70 -57.19
CA ALA A 354 -24.12 -7.49 -56.38
C ALA A 354 -24.13 -8.94 -56.91
N ALA A 355 -22.98 -9.60 -56.79
CA ALA A 355 -22.70 -11.04 -56.97
C ALA A 355 -22.38 -11.54 -58.39
N SER A 356 -21.09 -11.76 -58.64
CA SER A 356 -20.60 -13.06 -59.15
C SER A 356 -19.21 -13.36 -58.59
N ALA A 357 -19.11 -14.55 -58.00
CA ALA A 357 -17.92 -15.15 -57.46
C ALA A 357 -17.03 -15.72 -58.57
N SER A 358 -15.71 -15.77 -58.33
CA SER A 358 -14.82 -16.76 -58.93
C SER A 358 -13.82 -17.23 -57.89
N ALA A 359 -13.90 -18.52 -57.57
CA ALA A 359 -13.14 -19.27 -56.58
C ALA A 359 -11.67 -19.57 -57.01
N PRO A 360 -10.79 -20.03 -56.09
CA PRO A 360 -9.37 -20.29 -56.31
C PRO A 360 -9.04 -21.79 -56.54
N ALA A 361 -7.86 -22.12 -57.12
CA ALA A 361 -7.16 -23.43 -57.03
C ALA A 361 -5.74 -23.37 -57.68
N PRO A 362 -4.81 -24.36 -57.51
CA PRO A 362 -3.95 -24.61 -56.33
C PRO A 362 -2.42 -24.79 -56.65
N GLU A 363 -1.66 -25.11 -55.58
CA GLU A 363 -0.21 -25.29 -55.32
C GLU A 363 0.79 -25.83 -56.38
N THR A 364 2.05 -25.39 -56.27
CA THR A 364 3.27 -26.24 -56.06
C THR A 364 4.53 -25.39 -55.77
N ALA A 365 5.25 -25.71 -54.68
CA ALA A 365 6.59 -25.18 -54.29
C ALA A 365 7.73 -26.01 -54.97
N PRO A 366 9.07 -25.79 -54.82
CA PRO A 366 9.80 -25.25 -53.65
C PRO A 366 11.11 -24.44 -53.91
N GLY A 367 11.72 -23.91 -52.85
CA GLY A 367 13.19 -23.80 -52.77
C GLY A 367 13.79 -22.56 -52.09
N GLY A 368 14.28 -22.74 -50.85
CA GLY A 368 15.54 -22.15 -50.40
C GLY A 368 15.45 -20.93 -49.46
N GLY A 369 15.89 -21.12 -48.21
CA GLY A 369 16.28 -19.99 -47.35
C GLY A 369 16.13 -20.21 -45.84
N LEU A 370 16.77 -21.25 -45.28
CA LEU A 370 17.04 -21.27 -43.85
C LEU A 370 18.29 -20.43 -43.57
N VAL A 371 18.18 -19.37 -42.77
CA VAL A 371 19.29 -18.90 -41.93
C VAL A 371 18.75 -18.61 -40.54
N ASN A 372 19.05 -19.55 -39.66
CA ASN A 372 18.79 -19.55 -38.24
C ASN A 372 19.86 -18.67 -37.55
N ASN A 373 19.46 -17.79 -36.63
CA ASN A 373 20.40 -17.07 -35.77
C ASN A 373 19.78 -16.83 -34.39
N GLN A 374 19.89 -17.83 -33.51
CA GLN A 374 19.69 -17.66 -32.07
C GLN A 374 20.86 -18.31 -31.30
N ALA A 375 21.29 -17.60 -30.26
CA ALA A 375 22.15 -18.00 -29.13
C ALA A 375 23.61 -18.37 -29.50
N ILE A 376 24.63 -17.52 -29.30
CA ILE A 376 25.17 -16.99 -28.02
C ILE A 376 25.54 -18.12 -27.04
N SER A 377 26.81 -18.53 -27.14
CA SER A 377 27.72 -19.03 -26.09
C SER A 377 27.43 -18.46 -24.69
N ARG A 378 27.52 -19.19 -23.58
CA ARG A 378 28.47 -20.24 -23.17
C ARG A 378 27.92 -20.93 -21.92
#